data_AF-A0A9J6RQK6-F1
#
_entry.id   AF-A0A9J6RQK6-F1
#
_cell.length_a   1.000
_cell.length_b   1.000
_cell.length_c   1.000
_cell.angle_alpha   90.00
_cell.angle_beta   90.00
_cell.angle_gamma   90.00
#
_symmetry.space_group_name_H-M   'P 1'
#
loop_
_entity.id
_entity.type
_entity.pdbx_description
1 polymer ?
#
loop_
_entity_poly.entity_id
_entity_poly.type
_entity_poly.pdbx_seq_one_letter_code
_entity_poly.pdbx_strand_id
1 'polypeptide(L)' 'MMKKLLILGLWLSLTAYAQAECWYNGHMYPVGTVIAGLACHSDGRWR' A
#
# COMPACT_ATOMS: atom_id res chain seq x y z
N MET A 1 16.94 -29.58 9.31
CA MET A 1 16.77 -28.74 8.10
C MET A 1 15.54 -27.83 8.13
N MET A 2 14.52 -28.07 8.97
CA MET A 2 13.27 -27.30 9.02
C MET A 2 13.35 -25.92 9.70
N LYS A 3 14.29 -25.70 10.63
CA LYS A 3 14.46 -24.42 11.36
C LYS A 3 14.81 -23.22 10.45
N LYS A 4 15.47 -23.47 9.31
CA LYS A 4 15.86 -22.42 8.36
C LYS A 4 14.68 -21.84 7.58
N LEU A 5 13.62 -22.64 7.37
CA LEU A 5 12.41 -22.22 6.65
C LEU A 5 11.53 -21.28 7.50
N LEU A 6 11.48 -21.49 8.82
CA LEU A 6 10.75 -20.63 9.74
C LEU A 6 11.31 -19.20 9.78
N ILE A 7 12.64 -19.08 9.71
CA ILE A 7 13.30 -17.77 9.65
C ILE A 7 12.93 -17.07 8.35
N LEU A 8 12.97 -17.77 7.21
CA LEU A 8 12.62 -17.16 5.91
C LEU A 8 11.17 -16.63 5.88
N GLY A 9 10.21 -17.35 6.46
CA GLY A 9 8.81 -16.92 6.55
C GLY A 9 8.60 -15.66 7.42
N LEU A 10 9.40 -15.48 8.47
CA LEU A 10 9.31 -14.34 9.36
C LEU A 10 9.85 -13.04 8.74
N TRP A 11 10.79 -13.12 7.79
CA TRP A 11 11.32 -11.94 7.10
C TRP A 11 10.37 -11.40 6.01
N LEU A 12 9.53 -12.26 5.44
CA LEU A 12 8.58 -11.88 4.38
C LEU A 12 7.36 -11.09 4.92
N SER A 13 7.03 -11.21 6.20
CA SER A 13 5.90 -10.49 6.80
C SER A 13 6.23 -9.04 7.18
N LEU A 14 7.51 -8.66 7.22
CA LEU A 14 7.96 -7.34 7.66
C LEU A 14 7.99 -6.28 6.54
N THR A 15 7.81 -6.68 5.27
CA THR A 15 7.92 -5.78 4.11
C THR A 15 6.60 -5.19 3.63
N ALA A 16 5.47 -5.52 4.25
CA ALA A 16 4.15 -5.12 3.78
C ALA A 16 3.70 -3.70 4.21
N TYR A 17 4.61 -2.72 4.22
CA TYR A 17 4.21 -1.30 4.30
C TYR A 17 3.69 -0.85 2.93
N ALA A 18 2.50 -1.32 2.56
CA ALA A 18 1.79 -0.78 1.42
C ALA A 18 1.29 0.62 1.79
N GLN A 19 1.94 1.68 1.30
CA GLN A 19 1.35 3.00 1.33
C GLN A 19 0.09 2.96 0.45
N ALA A 20 -1.06 3.32 1.02
CA ALA A 20 -2.31 3.27 0.30
C ALA A 20 -2.37 4.45 -0.69
N GLU A 21 -1.89 4.20 -1.91
CA GLU A 21 -2.05 5.09 -3.06
C GLU A 21 -3.51 5.02 -3.56
N CYS A 22 -4.02 6.12 -4.11
CA CYS A 22 -5.34 6.12 -4.75
C CYS A 22 -5.22 5.89 -6.25
N TRP A 23 -6.11 5.07 -6.81
CA TRP A 23 -6.19 4.85 -8.24
C TRP A 23 -7.21 5.80 -8.88
N TYR A 24 -6.82 6.47 -9.96
CA TYR A 24 -7.72 7.28 -10.78
C TYR A 24 -7.35 7.15 -12.26
N ASN A 25 -8.32 6.77 -13.10
CA ASN A 25 -8.13 6.54 -14.55
C ASN A 25 -6.91 5.65 -14.90
N GLY A 26 -6.63 4.62 -14.09
CA GLY A 26 -5.52 3.70 -14.33
C GLY A 26 -4.15 4.23 -13.90
N HIS A 27 -4.08 5.38 -13.25
CA HIS A 27 -2.86 5.93 -12.66
C HIS A 27 -2.96 5.89 -11.13
N MET A 28 -1.83 5.57 -10.47
CA MET A 28 -1.68 5.72 -9.03
C MET A 28 -1.31 7.17 -8.70
N TYR A 29 -1.95 7.70 -7.67
CA TYR A 29 -1.71 9.03 -7.14
C TYR A 29 -1.39 8.95 -5.64
N PRO A 30 -0.45 9.79 -5.18
CA PRO A 30 -0.07 9.82 -3.78
C PRO A 30 -1.19 10.40 -2.92
N VAL A 31 -1.17 10.03 -1.64
CA VAL A 31 -2.04 10.60 -0.59
C VAL A 31 -1.94 12.13 -0.59
N GLY A 32 -3.07 12.82 -0.46
CA GLY A 32 -3.18 14.27 -0.52
C GLY A 32 -3.43 14.85 -1.91
N THR A 33 -3.32 14.03 -2.96
CA THR A 33 -3.72 14.46 -4.32
C THR A 33 -5.22 14.76 -4.36
N VAL A 34 -5.61 15.86 -5.01
CA VAL A 34 -7.03 16.23 -5.19
C VAL A 34 -7.41 16.13 -6.66
N ILE A 35 -8.42 15.30 -6.97
CA ILE A 35 -8.95 15.09 -8.33
C ILE A 35 -10.47 15.07 -8.28
N ALA A 36 -11.12 15.78 -9.21
CA ALA A 36 -12.58 15.83 -9.32
C ALA A 36 -13.30 16.23 -8.01
N GLY A 37 -12.66 17.04 -7.18
CA GLY A 37 -13.20 17.49 -5.90
C GLY A 37 -13.06 16.50 -4.73
N LEU A 38 -12.41 15.35 -4.95
CA LEU A 38 -12.11 14.36 -3.92
C LEU A 38 -10.61 14.37 -3.61
N ALA A 39 -10.26 14.21 -2.34
CA ALA A 39 -8.89 14.04 -1.89
C ALA A 39 -8.55 12.55 -1.77
N CYS A 40 -7.32 12.19 -2.14
CA CYS A 40 -6.78 10.87 -1.86
C CYS A 40 -6.39 10.78 -0.38
N HIS A 41 -7.07 9.91 0.38
CA HIS A 41 -6.78 9.69 1.79
C HIS A 41 -5.78 8.55 2.01
N SER A 42 -5.19 8.50 3.21
CA SER A 42 -4.22 7.47 3.61
C SER A 42 -4.78 6.06 3.71
N ASP A 43 -6.09 5.89 3.52
CA ASP A 43 -6.77 4.60 3.39
C ASP A 43 -6.90 4.15 1.91
N GLY A 44 -6.33 4.91 0.97
CA GLY A 44 -6.35 4.63 -0.47
C GLY A 44 -7.70 4.94 -1.13
N ARG A 45 -8.56 5.71 -0.47
CA ARG A 45 -9.90 6.06 -0.98
C ARG A 45 -10.00 7.54 -1.32
N TRP A 46 -10.82 7.82 -2.33
CA TRP A 46 -11.23 9.16 -2.72
C TRP A 46 -12.44 9.60 -1.88
N ARG A 47 -12.34 10.73 -1.15
CA ARG A 47 -13.43 11.32 -0.37
C ARG A 47 -13.35 12.85 -0.34
#